data_AF-A0A356TW31-F1
#
_entry.id   AF-A0A356TW31-F1
#
_cell.length_a   1.000
_cell.length_b   1.000
_cell.length_c   1.000
_cell.angle_alpha   90.00
_cell.angle_beta   90.00
_cell.angle_gamma   90.00
#
_symmetry.space_group_name_H-M   'P 1'
#
loop_
_entity.id
_entity.type
_entity.pdbx_description
1 polymer ?
#
loop_
_entity_poly.entity_id
_entity_poly.type
_entity_poly.pdbx_seq_one_letter_code
_entity_poly.pdbx_strand_id
1 'polypeptide(L)'
;MGWEGWVVSGLVVMLVFGLARELASPPRLFMGAFVALAALSPTSPRFPAIGALLGAFGNEALATIAALFVLSAGVARARALARVAAWLGRPRTTAG
;
A
#
# COMPACT_ATOMS: atom_id res chain seq x y z
N MET A 1 -0.33 27.73 9.39
CA MET A 1 0.35 26.65 8.65
C MET A 1 1.30 27.30 7.66
N GLY A 2 2.57 26.89 7.61
CA GLY A 2 3.51 27.37 6.59
C GLY A 2 3.08 26.94 5.19
N TRP A 3 3.66 27.53 4.15
CA TRP A 3 3.41 27.15 2.75
C TRP A 3 3.71 25.66 2.52
N GLU A 4 4.65 25.08 3.27
CA GLU A 4 5.00 23.66 3.23
C GLU A 4 3.80 22.77 3.60
N GLY A 5 3.02 23.20 4.59
CA GLY A 5 1.82 22.48 5.02
C GLY A 5 0.77 22.43 3.92
N TRP A 6 0.54 23.54 3.22
CA TRP A 6 -0.37 23.58 2.08
C TRP A 6 0.08 22.69 0.92
N VAL A 7 1.39 22.64 0.66
CA VAL A 7 1.96 21.74 -0.37
C VAL A 7 1.73 20.27 -0.01
N VAL A 8 2.01 19.87 1.23
CA VAL A 8 1.77 18.48 1.68
C VAL A 8 0.29 18.13 1.65
N SER A 9 -0.59 19.02 2.14
CA SER A 9 -2.03 18.82 2.09
C SER A 9 -2.54 18.69 0.65
N GLY A 10 -2.05 19.54 -0.26
CA GLY A 10 -2.37 19.45 -1.69
C GLY A 10 -1.93 18.11 -2.29
N LEU A 11 -0.74 17.63 -1.94
CA LEU A 11 -0.24 16.34 -2.39
C LEU A 11 -1.10 15.16 -1.89
N VAL A 12 -1.53 15.21 -0.62
CA VAL A 12 -2.44 14.20 -0.05
C VAL A 12 -3.79 14.22 -0.77
N VAL A 13 -4.37 15.40 -0.99
CA VAL A 13 -5.64 15.52 -1.74
C VAL A 13 -5.49 14.98 -3.15
N MET A 14 -4.39 15.29 -3.84
CA MET A 14 -4.09 14.78 -5.17
C MET A 14 -3.97 13.25 -5.18
N LEU A 15 -3.30 12.66 -4.18
CA LEU A 15 -3.19 11.20 -4.03
C LEU A 15 -4.54 10.53 -3.82
N VAL A 16 -5.34 11.06 -2.89
CA VAL A 16 -6.68 10.52 -2.59
C VAL A 16 -7.58 10.62 -3.82
N PHE A 17 -7.59 11.77 -4.49
CA PHE A 17 -8.35 11.95 -5.73
C PHE A 17 -7.84 11.04 -6.85
N GLY A 18 -6.52 10.91 -6.97
CA GLY A 18 -5.80 10.00 -7.87
C GLY A 18 -6.29 8.55 -7.75
N LEU A 19 -6.30 8.05 -6.51
CA LEU A 19 -6.74 6.70 -6.17
C LEU A 19 -8.24 6.52 -6.38
N ALA A 20 -9.05 7.49 -5.93
CA ALA A 20 -10.52 7.42 -6.06
C ALA A 20 -11.00 7.44 -7.52
N ARG A 21 -10.24 8.06 -8.42
CA ARG A 21 -10.54 8.13 -9.86
C ARG A 21 -9.79 7.09 -10.69
N GLU A 22 -9.02 6.20 -10.05
CA GLU A 22 -8.18 5.20 -10.72
C GLU A 22 -7.27 5.79 -11.82
N LEU A 23 -6.80 7.03 -11.63
CA LEU A 23 -6.03 7.77 -12.63
C LEU A 23 -4.72 7.08 -13.03
N ALA A 24 -4.13 6.32 -12.10
CA ALA A 24 -2.99 5.46 -12.35
C ALA A 24 -2.96 4.32 -11.33
N SER A 25 -2.09 3.32 -11.55
CA SER A 25 -1.90 2.25 -10.57
C SER A 25 -1.34 2.83 -9.25
N PRO A 26 -1.74 2.29 -8.08
CA PRO A 26 -1.30 2.82 -6.79
C PRO A 26 0.22 3.00 -6.66
N PRO A 27 1.07 2.04 -7.10
CA PRO A 27 2.52 2.22 -7.04
C PRO A 27 3.03 3.44 -7.80
N ARG A 28 2.42 3.77 -8.96
CA ARG A 28 2.80 4.96 -9.75
C ARG A 28 2.42 6.25 -9.04
N LEU A 29 1.24 6.31 -8.44
CA LEU A 29 0.78 7.49 -7.70
C LEU A 29 1.67 7.75 -6.48
N PHE A 30 1.93 6.72 -5.67
CA PHE A 30 2.81 6.84 -4.51
C PHE A 30 4.25 7.18 -4.89
N MET A 31 4.78 6.59 -5.97
CA MET A 31 6.12 6.93 -6.45
C MET A 31 6.19 8.39 -6.96
N GLY A 32 5.16 8.87 -7.65
CA GLY A 32 5.07 10.27 -8.07
C GLY A 32 5.09 11.23 -6.88
N ALA A 33 4.33 10.91 -5.83
CA ALA A 33 4.33 11.70 -4.59
C ALA A 33 5.68 11.66 -3.86
N PHE A 34 6.34 10.50 -3.83
CA PHE A 34 7.69 10.37 -3.29
C PHE A 34 8.67 11.27 -4.04
N VAL A 35 8.65 11.24 -5.38
CA VAL A 35 9.52 12.08 -6.21
C VAL A 35 9.23 13.56 -6.00
N ALA A 36 7.96 13.95 -5.89
CA ALA A 36 7.56 15.33 -5.61
C ALA A 36 8.12 15.82 -4.26
N LEU A 37 8.00 15.02 -3.20
CA LEU A 37 8.57 15.36 -1.88
C LEU A 37 10.09 15.36 -1.88
N ALA A 38 10.72 14.41 -2.57
CA ALA A 38 12.17 14.34 -2.71
C ALA A 38 12.72 15.59 -3.44
N ALA A 39 12.03 16.05 -4.49
CA ALA A 39 12.39 17.26 -5.22
C ALA A 39 12.22 18.54 -4.39
N LEU A 40 11.29 18.55 -3.44
CA LEU A 40 11.06 19.68 -2.52
C LEU A 40 11.98 19.67 -1.30
N SER A 41 12.61 18.53 -0.99
CA SER A 41 13.57 18.37 0.11
C SER A 41 14.63 19.49 0.24
N PRO A 42 15.30 19.96 -0.83
CA PRO A 42 16.30 21.04 -0.70
C PRO A 42 15.70 22.43 -0.45
N THR A 43 14.38 22.61 -0.60
CA THR A 43 13.75 23.94 -0.53
C THR A 43 13.38 24.36 0.89
N SER A 44 13.19 23.40 1.80
CA SER A 44 12.87 23.69 3.21
C SER A 44 13.35 22.55 4.10
N PRO A 45 13.96 22.85 5.28
CA PRO A 45 14.39 21.84 6.24
C PRO A 45 13.22 21.08 6.88
N ARG A 46 11.97 21.53 6.67
CA ARG A 46 10.77 20.82 7.14
C ARG A 46 10.39 19.65 6.24
N PHE A 47 10.84 19.63 4.98
CA PHE A 47 10.62 18.47 4.12
C PHE A 47 11.60 17.35 4.50
N PRO A 48 11.15 16.09 4.52
CA PRO A 48 12.01 14.97 4.86
C PRO A 48 13.14 14.82 3.83
N ALA A 49 14.32 14.46 4.31
CA ALA A 49 15.42 14.04 3.45
C ALA A 49 15.04 12.74 2.71
N ILE A 50 15.68 12.50 1.56
CA ILE A 50 15.44 11.29 0.74
C ILE A 50 15.63 10.01 1.58
N GLY A 51 16.65 9.97 2.46
CA GLY A 51 16.86 8.84 3.36
C GLY A 51 15.70 8.59 4.32
N ALA A 52 15.07 9.64 4.84
CA ALA A 52 13.90 9.52 5.70
C ALA A 52 12.66 9.06 4.92
N LEU A 53 12.49 9.55 3.68
CA LEU A 53 11.43 9.07 2.78
C LEU A 53 11.61 7.59 2.43
N LEU A 54 12.83 7.13 2.16
CA LEU A 54 13.13 5.71 1.92
C LEU A 54 12.90 4.87 3.18
N GLY A 55 13.28 5.39 4.35
CA GLY A 55 13.02 4.75 5.63
C GLY A 55 11.55 4.47 5.89
N ALA A 56 10.63 5.31 5.37
CA ALA A 56 9.19 5.09 5.50
C ALA A 56 8.68 3.82 4.80
N PHE A 57 9.38 3.30 3.79
CA PHE A 57 9.05 2.01 3.15
C PHE A 57 9.41 0.81 4.03
N GLY A 58 10.29 0.98 5.02
CA GLY A 58 10.66 -0.04 5.99
C GLY A 58 9.71 -0.15 7.18
N ASN A 59 8.49 0.39 7.10
CA ASN A 59 7.56 0.34 8.22
C ASN A 59 7.02 -1.07 8.49
N GLU A 60 6.74 -1.35 9.76
CA GLU A 60 6.32 -2.67 10.23
C GLU A 60 5.04 -3.16 9.55
N ALA A 61 4.08 -2.26 9.28
CA ALA A 61 2.84 -2.62 8.61
C ALA A 61 3.07 -3.13 7.18
N LEU A 62 3.95 -2.50 6.39
CA LEU A 62 4.34 -2.96 5.06
C LEU A 62 5.00 -4.34 5.13
N ALA A 63 5.87 -4.57 6.11
CA ALA A 63 6.50 -5.88 6.32
C ALA A 63 5.46 -6.97 6.68
N THR A 64 4.50 -6.65 7.55
CA THR A 64 3.39 -7.56 7.88
C THR A 64 2.55 -7.89 6.66
N ILE A 65 2.16 -6.88 5.87
CA ILE A 65 1.37 -7.08 4.64
C ILE A 65 2.15 -7.97 3.66
N ALA A 66 3.45 -7.70 3.46
CA ALA A 66 4.30 -8.51 2.60
C ALA A 66 4.35 -9.98 3.06
N ALA A 67 4.52 -10.21 4.36
CA ALA A 67 4.51 -11.57 4.94
C ALA A 67 3.17 -12.29 4.71
N LEU A 68 2.04 -11.59 4.88
CA LEU A 68 0.70 -12.14 4.58
C LEU A 68 0.52 -12.46 3.10
N PHE A 69 1.07 -11.64 2.19
CA PHE A 69 1.08 -11.94 0.76
C PHE A 69 1.89 -13.21 0.44
N VAL A 70 3.07 -13.37 1.04
CA VAL A 70 3.88 -14.60 0.88
C VAL A 70 3.14 -15.82 1.42
N LEU A 71 2.53 -15.69 2.61
CA LEU A 71 1.76 -16.76 3.24
C LEU A 71 0.55 -17.17 2.37
N SER A 72 -0.22 -16.21 1.89
CA SER A 72 -1.39 -16.47 1.03
C SER A 72 -0.98 -17.14 -0.29
N ALA A 73 0.13 -16.72 -0.90
CA ALA A 73 0.68 -17.38 -2.08
C ALA A 73 1.11 -18.83 -1.79
N GLY A 74 1.72 -19.10 -0.64
CA GLY A 74 2.07 -20.44 -0.19
C GLY A 74 0.85 -21.34 0.02
N VAL A 75 -0.17 -20.83 0.70
CA VAL A 75 -1.45 -21.53 0.93
C VAL A 75 -2.16 -21.85 -0.39
N ALA A 76 -2.18 -20.91 -1.33
CA ALA A 76 -2.78 -21.09 -2.65
C ALA A 76 -2.06 -22.18 -3.47
N ARG A 77 -0.72 -22.14 -3.53
CA ARG A 77 0.08 -23.15 -4.25
C ARG A 77 -0.06 -24.54 -3.63
N ALA A 78 -0.11 -24.65 -2.31
CA ALA A 78 -0.19 -25.92 -1.59
C ALA A 78 -1.58 -26.58 -1.63
N ARG A 79 -2.55 -25.98 -2.34
CA ARG A 79 -3.98 -26.36 -2.32
C ARG A 79 -4.48 -26.58 -0.88
N ALA A 80 -3.91 -25.86 0.09
CA ALA A 80 -4.17 -26.11 1.51
C ALA A 80 -5.64 -25.83 1.84
N LEU A 81 -6.22 -24.81 1.21
CA LEU A 81 -7.66 -24.53 1.29
C LEU A 81 -8.52 -25.69 0.77
N ALA A 82 -8.11 -26.40 -0.28
CA ALA A 82 -8.84 -27.57 -0.78
C ALA A 82 -8.75 -28.77 0.19
N ARG A 83 -7.61 -28.94 0.88
CA ARG A 83 -7.44 -29.96 1.93
C ARG A 83 -8.27 -29.64 3.16
N VAL A 84 -8.29 -28.38 3.58
CA VAL A 84 -9.13 -27.90 4.68
C VAL A 84 -10.61 -28.03 4.32
N ALA A 85 -11.01 -27.68 3.09
CA ALA A 85 -12.37 -27.89 2.60
C ALA A 85 -12.78 -29.37 2.54
N ALA A 86 -11.84 -30.28 2.23
CA ALA A 86 -12.09 -31.71 2.29
C ALA A 86 -12.33 -32.21 3.72
N TRP A 87 -11.66 -31.62 4.71
CA TRP A 87 -11.85 -31.93 6.13
C TRP A 87 -13.12 -31.33 6.74
N LEU A 88 -13.51 -30.12 6.30
CA LEU A 88 -14.73 -29.44 6.76
C LEU A 88 -16.02 -30.07 6.20
N GLY A 89 -15.92 -30.92 5.18
CA GLY A 89 -17.06 -31.50 4.47
C GLY A 89 -17.69 -30.51 3.48
N ARG A 90 -18.27 -31.05 2.40
CA ARG A 90 -19.02 -30.23 1.44
C ARG A 90 -20.33 -29.77 2.07
N PRO A 91 -20.71 -28.48 1.99
CA PRO A 91 -22.07 -28.07 2.30
C PRO A 91 -23.00 -28.82 1.33
N ARG A 92 -23.76 -29.78 1.85
CA ARG A 92 -24.87 -30.39 1.13
C ARG A 92 -25.97 -29.33 1.11
N THR A 93 -26.11 -28.63 -0.01
CA THR A 93 -27.27 -27.76 -0.22
C THR A 93 -28.51 -28.62 -0.11
N THR A 94 -29.31 -28.39 0.94
CA THR A 94 -30.66 -28.92 1.10
C THR A 94 -31.64 -28.10 0.25
N ALA A 95 -31.36 -28.02 -1.05
CA ALA A 95 -32.31 -27.51 -2.03
C ALA A 95 -32.52 -28.65 -3.02
N GLY A 96 -33.65 -29.34 -2.84
CA GLY A 96 -34.25 -30.19 -3.87
C GLY A 96 -34.83 -29.35 -4.99
#